data_AF-A0A960ISD8-F1
#
_entry.id   AF-A0A960ISD8-F1
#
_cell.length_a   1.000
_cell.length_b   1.000
_cell.length_c   1.000
_cell.angle_alpha   90.00
_cell.angle_beta   90.00
_cell.angle_gamma   90.00
#
_symmetry.space_group_name_H-M   'P 1'
#
loop_
_entity.id
_entity.type
_entity.pdbx_description
1 polymer ?
#
loop_
_entity_poly.entity_id
_entity_poly.type
_entity_poly.pdbx_seq_one_letter_code
_entity_poly.pdbx_strand_id
1 'polypeptide(L)'
;MKRLLALLAAAALVLAAVVVRGLIDSDGPSEPDSGAASSDGDGFQLICGPELLAACNELAAEGRNIKVTSEDEQATVGRIAEGDLEPDGSWAWLAAGEWPEYARAGGADIPELPSSEILARSPAVIVARSERLGALENSCPAPDWGCIGGFAGETWESIGGEPSWGRVEVGLPEPDDGEGMVVVNQAVASEVGTAEFATNDLDDPAVESWFDQLASESNANATSTTPLAEFLRRPNSLSVVGATESEAVLLLDGAAAASSLTVLAPSPVATADVRLFAGSDEALGSVLSVLEDADLTGALLATGWRVPDGDGGYRLPSDADSIGADMRSFDTALPESSGLPAPGVVSAVNTEWENIR
;
A
#
# COMPACT_ATOMS: atom_id res chain seq x y z
N MET A 1 11.40 40.49 0.49
CA MET A 1 12.80 40.08 0.25
C MET A 1 13.35 39.09 1.28
N LYS A 2 13.18 39.27 2.59
CA LYS A 2 13.68 38.30 3.61
C LYS A 2 13.05 36.89 3.53
N ARG A 3 11.80 36.77 3.06
CA ARG A 3 11.11 35.47 2.91
C ARG A 3 11.58 34.65 1.69
N LEU A 4 12.00 35.32 0.62
CA LEU A 4 12.58 34.66 -0.57
C LEU A 4 14.00 34.12 -0.31
N LEU A 5 14.78 34.83 0.53
CA LEU A 5 16.09 34.35 0.97
C LEU A 5 16.01 33.12 1.88
N ALA A 6 14.98 33.02 2.73
CA ALA A 6 14.77 31.86 3.58
C ALA A 6 14.38 30.61 2.79
N LEU A 7 13.56 30.78 1.75
CA LEU A 7 13.14 29.69 0.86
C LEU A 7 14.30 29.15 0.02
N LEU A 8 15.15 30.05 -0.50
CA LEU A 8 16.37 29.65 -1.20
C LEU A 8 17.40 28.98 -0.27
N ALA A 9 17.50 29.43 0.99
CA ALA A 9 18.37 28.80 1.96
C ALA A 9 17.88 27.39 2.35
N ALA A 10 16.56 27.20 2.47
CA ALA A 10 15.98 25.89 2.76
C ALA A 10 16.18 24.91 1.59
N ALA A 11 15.92 25.34 0.35
CA ALA A 11 16.15 24.52 -0.85
C ALA A 11 17.65 24.17 -1.01
N ALA A 12 18.54 25.14 -0.74
CA ALA A 12 19.98 24.89 -0.78
C ALA A 12 20.45 23.91 0.32
N LEU A 13 19.82 23.92 1.50
CA LEU A 13 20.13 22.97 2.58
C LEU A 13 19.64 21.55 2.27
N VAL A 14 18.47 21.40 1.62
CA VAL A 14 17.97 20.09 1.19
C VAL A 14 18.86 19.51 0.09
N LEU A 15 19.23 20.32 -0.91
CA LEU A 15 20.17 19.90 -1.96
C LEU A 15 21.57 19.59 -1.40
N ALA A 16 22.06 20.37 -0.44
CA ALA A 16 23.33 20.10 0.23
C ALA A 16 23.28 18.80 1.05
N ALA A 17 22.15 18.48 1.70
CA ALA A 17 22.00 17.25 2.47
C ALA A 17 22.01 15.99 1.58
N VAL A 18 21.40 16.04 0.39
CA VAL A 18 21.42 14.94 -0.58
C VAL A 18 22.84 14.71 -1.13
N VAL A 19 23.56 15.79 -1.43
CA VAL A 19 24.93 15.71 -1.97
C VAL A 19 25.94 15.26 -0.92
N VAL A 20 25.82 15.71 0.33
CA VAL A 20 26.72 15.28 1.42
C VAL A 20 26.52 13.81 1.77
N ARG A 21 25.29 13.28 1.67
CA ARG A 21 25.03 11.86 1.92
C ARG A 21 25.65 10.94 0.85
N GLY A 22 25.82 11.42 -0.38
CA GLY A 22 26.54 10.71 -1.44
C GLY A 22 28.07 10.82 -1.37
N LEU A 23 28.62 11.80 -0.64
CA LEU A 23 30.06 12.06 -0.56
C LEU A 23 30.75 11.47 0.69
N ILE A 24 29.99 11.00 1.68
CA ILE A 24 30.57 10.35 2.87
C ILE A 24 31.01 8.90 2.58
N ASP A 25 30.67 8.35 1.41
CA ASP A 25 31.06 7.00 1.00
C ASP A 25 32.27 6.97 0.04
N SER A 26 33.15 7.97 0.07
CA SER A 26 34.36 7.95 -0.75
C SER A 26 35.54 8.68 -0.09
N ASP A 27 36.48 7.91 0.45
CA ASP A 27 37.78 8.42 0.89
C ASP A 27 38.65 8.80 -0.33
N GLY A 28 39.03 10.08 -0.45
CA GLY A 28 40.20 10.53 -1.20
C GLY A 28 40.00 11.75 -2.12
N PRO A 29 40.77 12.85 -1.99
CA PRO A 29 40.59 14.07 -2.78
C PRO A 29 41.34 13.99 -4.12
N SER A 30 40.65 14.30 -5.22
CA SER A 30 41.26 14.69 -6.49
C SER A 30 40.38 15.72 -7.19
N GLU A 31 41.03 16.77 -7.69
CA GLU A 31 40.48 17.96 -8.33
C GLU A 31 39.68 17.66 -9.63
N PRO A 32 38.86 18.61 -10.13
CA PRO A 32 37.69 18.31 -10.94
C PRO A 32 38.03 18.20 -12.42
N ASP A 33 37.92 17.01 -12.98
CA ASP A 33 37.77 16.85 -14.43
C ASP A 33 36.28 16.90 -14.79
N SER A 34 35.93 17.94 -15.55
CA SER A 34 34.67 18.03 -16.28
C SER A 34 34.65 16.99 -17.39
N GLY A 35 34.25 15.78 -17.04
CA GLY A 35 33.90 14.69 -17.95
C GLY A 35 32.55 14.15 -17.54
N ALA A 36 31.57 14.20 -18.44
CA ALA A 36 30.32 13.48 -18.28
C ALA A 36 30.67 11.99 -18.08
N ALA A 37 30.53 11.52 -16.84
CA ALA A 37 30.59 10.11 -16.53
C ALA A 37 29.24 9.51 -16.90
N SER A 38 29.12 9.06 -18.14
CA SER A 38 28.17 8.02 -18.50
C SER A 38 28.54 6.78 -17.67
N SER A 39 27.75 6.46 -16.65
CA SER A 39 27.80 5.15 -16.00
C SER A 39 27.06 4.16 -16.89
N ASP A 40 27.72 3.71 -17.96
CA ASP A 40 27.30 2.55 -18.76
C ASP A 40 27.47 1.29 -17.90
N GLY A 41 26.43 0.97 -17.16
CA GLY A 41 26.04 -0.41 -16.88
C GLY A 41 24.57 -0.49 -17.29
N ASP A 42 24.29 -1.19 -18.40
CA ASP A 42 22.97 -1.33 -19.04
C ASP A 42 22.00 -2.14 -18.15
N GLY A 43 21.69 -1.61 -16.98
CA GLY A 43 20.76 -2.21 -16.03
C GLY A 43 19.34 -1.90 -16.43
N PHE A 44 18.49 -2.93 -16.35
CA PHE A 44 17.06 -2.80 -16.57
C PHE A 44 16.41 -2.05 -15.39
N GLN A 45 15.46 -1.15 -15.66
CA GLN A 45 14.77 -0.40 -14.61
C GLN A 45 13.56 -1.15 -14.08
N LEU A 46 13.55 -1.48 -12.79
CA LEU A 46 12.38 -1.99 -12.09
C LEU A 46 11.77 -0.87 -11.26
N ILE A 47 10.61 -0.39 -11.67
CA ILE A 47 9.78 0.56 -10.92
C ILE A 47 8.94 -0.26 -9.95
N CYS A 48 9.00 0.06 -8.66
CA CYS A 48 8.23 -0.64 -7.63
C CYS A 48 7.30 0.33 -6.91
N GLY A 49 6.05 -0.11 -6.73
CA GLY A 49 5.14 0.50 -5.77
C GLY A 49 5.81 0.62 -4.40
N PRO A 50 5.55 1.70 -3.62
CA PRO A 50 6.18 1.93 -2.33
C PRO A 50 6.13 0.73 -1.37
N GLU A 51 5.02 -0.01 -1.38
CA GLU A 51 4.75 -1.21 -0.59
C GLU A 51 5.58 -2.43 -1.02
N LEU A 52 6.00 -2.47 -2.27
CA LEU A 52 6.83 -3.55 -2.83
C LEU A 52 8.33 -3.25 -2.75
N LEU A 53 8.70 -2.04 -2.34
CA LEU A 53 10.10 -1.59 -2.31
C LEU A 53 11.00 -2.52 -1.49
N ALA A 54 10.50 -3.04 -0.37
CA ALA A 54 11.27 -3.98 0.46
C ALA A 54 11.63 -5.26 -0.33
N ALA A 55 10.66 -5.84 -1.04
CA ALA A 55 10.88 -7.03 -1.87
C ALA A 55 11.82 -6.71 -3.04
N CYS A 56 11.62 -5.58 -3.70
CA CYS A 56 12.48 -5.15 -4.80
C CYS A 56 13.93 -4.92 -4.38
N ASN A 57 14.16 -4.35 -3.20
CA ASN A 57 15.51 -4.13 -2.67
C ASN A 57 16.22 -5.46 -2.36
N GLU A 58 15.50 -6.46 -1.85
CA GLU A 58 16.03 -7.83 -1.66
C GLU A 58 16.53 -8.40 -3.00
N LEU A 59 15.73 -8.24 -4.07
CA LEU A 59 16.09 -8.71 -5.41
C LEU A 59 17.33 -8.03 -6.00
N ALA A 60 17.49 -6.73 -5.73
CA ALA A 60 18.64 -5.96 -6.16
C ALA A 60 19.93 -6.34 -5.39
N ALA A 61 19.80 -6.71 -4.11
CA ALA A 61 20.93 -7.09 -3.26
C ALA A 61 21.63 -8.37 -3.73
N GLU A 62 20.92 -9.25 -4.44
CA GLU A 62 21.48 -10.49 -5.01
C GLU A 62 22.43 -10.27 -6.22
N GLY A 63 22.73 -9.02 -6.58
CA GLY A 63 23.86 -8.70 -7.48
C GLY A 63 23.55 -8.76 -8.97
N ARG A 64 22.29 -8.55 -9.37
CA ARG A 64 21.89 -8.43 -10.79
C ARG A 64 21.86 -6.99 -11.25
N ASN A 65 21.92 -6.81 -12.57
CA ASN A 65 21.83 -5.53 -13.27
C ASN A 65 20.39 -4.97 -13.26
N ILE A 66 19.76 -4.93 -12.08
CA ILE A 66 18.40 -4.41 -11.84
C ILE A 66 18.54 -3.08 -11.11
N LYS A 67 18.05 -2.01 -11.71
CA LYS A 67 17.98 -0.70 -11.07
C LYS A 67 16.58 -0.50 -10.50
N VAL A 68 16.44 -0.66 -9.19
CA VAL A 68 15.18 -0.46 -8.48
C VAL A 68 14.92 1.04 -8.27
N THR A 69 13.71 1.48 -8.58
CA THR A 69 13.20 2.82 -8.27
C THR A 69 11.86 2.66 -7.56
N SER A 70 11.68 3.32 -6.41
CA SER A 70 10.37 3.44 -5.77
C SER A 70 9.64 4.62 -6.41
N GLU A 71 8.40 4.40 -6.84
CA GLU A 71 7.54 5.46 -7.39
C GLU A 71 6.09 5.10 -7.09
N ASP A 72 5.31 6.09 -6.65
CA ASP A 72 3.87 5.93 -6.42
C ASP A 72 3.19 5.54 -7.75
N GLU A 73 2.13 4.74 -7.67
CA GLU A 73 1.49 4.19 -8.85
C GLU A 73 0.83 5.27 -9.71
N GLN A 74 0.20 6.26 -9.08
CA GLN A 74 -0.34 7.41 -9.80
C GLN A 74 0.75 8.22 -10.54
N ALA A 75 1.94 8.33 -9.95
CA ALA A 75 3.09 8.98 -10.59
C ALA A 75 3.63 8.16 -11.77
N THR A 76 3.70 6.84 -11.62
CA THR A 76 4.10 5.91 -12.70
C THR A 76 3.13 6.01 -13.87
N VAL A 77 1.81 6.02 -13.59
CA VAL A 77 0.75 6.24 -14.59
C VAL A 77 0.94 7.58 -15.30
N GLY A 78 1.22 8.65 -14.56
CA GLY A 78 1.47 9.98 -15.12
C GLY A 78 2.62 9.97 -16.13
N ARG A 79 3.75 9.34 -15.79
CA ARG A 79 4.91 9.22 -16.68
C ARG A 79 4.61 8.38 -17.93
N ILE A 80 3.80 7.32 -17.80
CA ILE A 80 3.35 6.55 -18.97
C ILE A 80 2.48 7.42 -19.89
N ALA A 81 1.52 8.16 -19.33
CA ALA A 81 0.63 9.04 -20.10
C ALA A 81 1.37 10.19 -20.80
N GLU A 82 2.43 10.71 -20.17
CA GLU A 82 3.28 11.77 -20.73
C GLU A 82 4.27 11.26 -21.78
N GLY A 83 4.43 9.93 -21.91
CA GLY A 83 5.38 9.30 -22.83
C GLY A 83 6.82 9.24 -22.31
N ASP A 84 7.05 9.49 -21.02
CA ASP A 84 8.36 9.39 -20.36
C ASP A 84 8.81 7.94 -20.16
N LEU A 85 7.87 7.00 -20.21
CA LEU A 85 8.08 5.55 -20.14
C LEU A 85 7.68 4.90 -21.47
N GLU A 86 8.55 5.01 -22.47
CA GLU A 86 8.33 4.40 -23.79
C GLU A 86 8.33 2.87 -23.71
N PRO A 87 7.48 2.16 -24.47
CA PRO A 87 7.39 0.70 -24.43
C PRO A 87 8.54 0.00 -25.20
N ASP A 88 9.78 0.38 -24.92
CA ASP A 88 10.99 -0.12 -25.58
C ASP A 88 11.63 -1.32 -24.88
N GLY A 89 11.08 -1.74 -23.72
CA GLY A 89 11.57 -2.84 -22.91
C GLY A 89 12.69 -2.47 -21.94
N SER A 90 12.97 -1.18 -21.74
CA SER A 90 13.97 -0.69 -20.76
C SER A 90 13.48 -0.67 -19.31
N TRP A 91 12.16 -0.79 -19.10
CA TRP A 91 11.52 -0.75 -17.79
C TRP A 91 10.42 -1.81 -17.63
N ALA A 92 10.15 -2.14 -16.36
CA ALA A 92 8.93 -2.82 -15.92
C ALA A 92 8.51 -2.23 -14.59
N TRP A 93 7.26 -2.45 -14.27
CA TRP A 93 6.60 -1.90 -13.10
C TRP A 93 5.96 -3.03 -12.31
N LEU A 94 6.45 -3.23 -11.08
CA LEU A 94 5.85 -4.14 -10.12
C LEU A 94 4.93 -3.32 -9.21
N ALA A 95 3.62 -3.60 -9.28
CA ALA A 95 2.59 -2.85 -8.56
C ALA A 95 1.62 -3.79 -7.85
N ALA A 96 1.03 -3.36 -6.74
CA ALA A 96 -0.10 -4.05 -6.15
C ALA A 96 -1.42 -3.45 -6.66
N GLY A 97 -2.15 -4.23 -7.45
CA GLY A 97 -3.41 -3.81 -8.10
C GLY A 97 -3.31 -3.69 -9.63
N GLU A 98 -4.48 -3.60 -10.26
CA GLU A 98 -4.65 -3.43 -11.71
C GLU A 98 -4.58 -1.94 -12.11
N TRP A 99 -3.48 -1.27 -11.72
CA TRP A 99 -3.35 0.19 -11.88
C TRP A 99 -3.52 0.71 -13.31
N PRO A 100 -3.00 0.06 -14.37
CA PRO A 100 -3.31 0.47 -15.73
C PRO A 100 -4.81 0.43 -16.05
N GLU A 101 -5.55 -0.52 -15.50
CA GLU A 101 -7.01 -0.63 -15.67
C GLU A 101 -7.73 0.47 -14.90
N TYR A 102 -7.34 0.73 -13.65
CA TYR A 102 -7.92 1.79 -12.83
C TYR A 102 -7.70 3.17 -13.44
N ALA A 103 -6.48 3.46 -13.89
CA ALA A 103 -6.14 4.72 -14.53
C ALA A 103 -6.94 4.95 -15.81
N ARG A 104 -7.04 3.95 -16.70
CA ARG A 104 -7.85 4.04 -17.92
C ARG A 104 -9.33 4.24 -17.62
N ALA A 105 -9.86 3.55 -16.61
CA ALA A 105 -11.24 3.71 -16.19
C ALA A 105 -11.52 5.11 -15.59
N GLY A 106 -10.52 5.70 -14.93
CA GLY A 106 -10.51 7.10 -14.48
C GLY A 106 -10.25 8.13 -15.59
N GLY A 107 -10.01 7.69 -16.82
CA GLY A 107 -9.86 8.55 -18.00
C GLY A 107 -8.42 8.92 -18.38
N ALA A 108 -7.41 8.28 -17.78
CA ALA A 108 -6.02 8.46 -18.19
C ALA A 108 -5.78 7.90 -19.60
N ASP A 109 -5.02 8.64 -20.42
CA ASP A 109 -4.61 8.22 -21.76
C ASP A 109 -3.31 7.43 -21.69
N ILE A 110 -3.41 6.17 -21.26
CA ILE A 110 -2.29 5.23 -21.23
C ILE A 110 -2.57 4.02 -22.14
N PRO A 111 -1.54 3.44 -22.79
CA PRO A 111 -1.71 2.23 -23.58
C PRO A 111 -2.11 1.03 -22.70
N GLU A 112 -2.67 0.00 -23.33
CA GLU A 112 -2.79 -1.30 -22.68
C GLU A 112 -1.40 -1.89 -22.47
N LEU A 113 -1.08 -2.22 -21.22
CA LEU A 113 0.19 -2.83 -20.87
C LEU A 113 0.02 -4.34 -20.67
N PRO A 114 0.86 -5.16 -21.31
CA PRO A 114 1.02 -6.55 -20.91
C PRO A 114 1.29 -6.68 -19.41
N SER A 115 0.60 -7.62 -18.77
CA SER A 115 0.76 -7.93 -17.35
C SER A 115 1.00 -9.41 -17.12
N SER A 116 1.75 -9.72 -16.06
CA SER A 116 1.92 -11.09 -15.60
C SER A 116 0.63 -11.66 -15.01
N GLU A 117 0.64 -12.98 -14.76
CA GLU A 117 -0.25 -13.56 -13.75
C GLU A 117 0.03 -12.94 -12.37
N ILE A 118 -0.84 -13.21 -11.40
CA ILE A 118 -0.70 -12.71 -10.04
C ILE A 118 0.52 -13.37 -9.38
N LEU A 119 1.47 -12.54 -8.96
CA LEU A 119 2.74 -12.97 -8.38
C LEU A 119 2.64 -13.12 -6.85
N ALA A 120 1.79 -12.31 -6.23
CA ALA A 120 1.54 -12.31 -4.80
C ALA A 120 0.20 -11.65 -4.48
N ARG A 121 -0.32 -11.89 -3.28
CA ARG A 121 -1.52 -11.25 -2.76
C ARG A 121 -1.33 -10.82 -1.32
N SER A 122 -2.01 -9.75 -0.95
CA SER A 122 -2.09 -9.29 0.42
C SER A 122 -3.53 -8.84 0.72
N PRO A 123 -4.28 -9.53 1.59
CA PRO A 123 -5.63 -9.07 1.95
C PRO A 123 -5.56 -7.73 2.68
N ALA A 124 -6.55 -6.86 2.45
CA ALA A 124 -6.81 -5.73 3.31
C ALA A 124 -7.23 -6.23 4.70
N VAL A 125 -6.69 -5.61 5.75
CA VAL A 125 -6.91 -6.01 7.14
C VAL A 125 -7.22 -4.81 8.02
N ILE A 126 -7.87 -5.13 9.14
CA ILE A 126 -8.09 -4.22 10.25
C ILE A 126 -7.12 -4.61 11.36
N VAL A 127 -6.30 -3.65 11.80
CA VAL A 127 -5.42 -3.79 12.97
C VAL A 127 -5.96 -2.95 14.10
N ALA A 128 -6.18 -3.57 15.27
CA ALA A 128 -6.69 -2.88 16.43
C ALA A 128 -6.17 -3.49 17.73
N ARG A 129 -6.27 -2.73 18.83
CA ARG A 129 -5.98 -3.28 20.17
C ARG A 129 -7.05 -4.30 20.52
N SER A 130 -6.64 -5.47 21.01
CA SER A 130 -7.56 -6.56 21.35
C SER A 130 -8.61 -6.12 22.38
N GLU A 131 -8.25 -5.28 23.35
CA GLU A 131 -9.17 -4.73 24.35
C GLU A 131 -10.25 -3.80 23.74
N ARG A 132 -9.90 -3.06 22.69
CA ARG A 132 -10.81 -2.14 22.00
C ARG A 132 -11.77 -2.90 21.08
N LEU A 133 -11.28 -3.93 20.39
CA LEU A 133 -12.14 -4.86 19.65
C LEU A 133 -13.12 -5.58 20.60
N GLY A 134 -12.64 -6.02 21.76
CA GLY A 134 -13.50 -6.63 22.78
C GLY A 134 -14.62 -5.71 23.27
N ALA A 135 -14.36 -4.40 23.40
CA ALA A 135 -15.39 -3.43 23.74
C ALA A 135 -16.44 -3.25 22.62
N LEU A 136 -16.04 -3.42 21.36
CA LEU A 136 -16.93 -3.31 20.21
C LEU A 136 -17.89 -4.50 20.07
N GLU A 137 -17.59 -5.68 20.63
CA GLU A 137 -18.35 -6.93 20.37
C GLU A 137 -19.87 -6.83 20.57
N ASN A 138 -20.36 -5.99 21.51
CA ASN A 138 -21.79 -5.82 21.74
C ASN A 138 -22.50 -4.98 20.69
N SER A 139 -21.80 -3.97 20.17
CA SER A 139 -22.32 -3.02 19.16
C SER A 139 -21.93 -3.42 17.74
N CYS A 140 -20.91 -4.27 17.63
CA CYS A 140 -20.21 -4.69 16.43
C CYS A 140 -19.79 -6.17 16.54
N PRO A 141 -20.74 -7.12 16.48
CA PRO A 141 -20.44 -8.55 16.70
C PRO A 141 -19.49 -9.16 15.65
N ALA A 142 -19.45 -8.58 14.45
CA ALA A 142 -18.49 -8.87 13.40
C ALA A 142 -17.79 -7.55 13.04
N PRO A 143 -16.66 -7.23 13.70
CA PRO A 143 -15.98 -5.96 13.46
C PRO A 143 -15.38 -5.91 12.05
N ASP A 144 -16.05 -5.16 11.19
CA ASP A 144 -15.64 -4.75 9.84
C ASP A 144 -15.70 -3.21 9.73
N TRP A 145 -15.33 -2.67 8.57
CA TRP A 145 -15.34 -1.23 8.37
C TRP A 145 -16.74 -0.61 8.32
N GLY A 146 -17.75 -1.32 7.82
CA GLY A 146 -19.11 -0.80 7.80
C GLY A 146 -19.56 -0.47 9.22
N CYS A 147 -19.38 -1.42 10.11
CA CYS A 147 -19.70 -1.25 11.52
C CYS A 147 -18.75 -0.29 12.26
N ILE A 148 -17.43 -0.42 12.10
CA ILE A 148 -16.44 0.44 12.79
C ILE A 148 -16.56 1.90 12.34
N GLY A 149 -16.75 2.12 11.04
CA GLY A 149 -16.92 3.45 10.44
C GLY A 149 -18.12 4.20 11.00
N GLY A 150 -19.23 3.50 11.26
CA GLY A 150 -20.41 4.09 11.91
C GLY A 150 -20.17 4.59 13.35
N PHE A 151 -19.07 4.18 13.98
CA PHE A 151 -18.64 4.68 15.30
C PHE A 151 -17.44 5.63 15.22
N ALA A 152 -16.90 5.94 14.04
CA ALA A 152 -15.77 6.85 13.90
C ALA A 152 -16.08 8.23 14.52
N GLY A 153 -15.19 8.71 15.38
CA GLY A 153 -15.41 9.93 16.16
C GLY A 153 -16.36 9.78 17.36
N GLU A 154 -17.05 8.66 17.56
CA GLU A 154 -17.81 8.46 18.80
C GLU A 154 -16.87 8.32 20.01
N THR A 155 -17.36 8.61 21.21
CA THR A 155 -16.58 8.36 22.43
C THR A 155 -16.55 6.87 22.74
N TRP A 156 -15.42 6.34 23.21
CA TRP A 156 -15.36 4.96 23.67
C TRP A 156 -16.40 4.66 24.77
N GLU A 157 -16.68 5.64 25.65
CA GLU A 157 -17.72 5.52 26.68
C GLU A 157 -19.14 5.26 26.10
N SER A 158 -19.50 5.90 24.98
CA SER A 158 -20.84 5.76 24.38
C SER A 158 -21.07 4.39 23.74
N ILE A 159 -20.01 3.66 23.43
CA ILE A 159 -20.05 2.34 22.78
C ILE A 159 -19.64 1.20 23.73
N GLY A 160 -19.47 1.48 25.03
CA GLY A 160 -19.20 0.47 26.06
C GLY A 160 -17.72 0.19 26.34
N GLY A 161 -16.80 1.00 25.80
CA GLY A 161 -15.37 0.96 26.10
C GLY A 161 -14.95 1.89 27.24
N GLU A 162 -13.64 1.98 27.49
CA GLU A 162 -13.09 2.79 28.58
C GLU A 162 -13.06 4.28 28.22
N PRO A 163 -13.60 5.19 29.06
CA PRO A 163 -13.62 6.63 28.76
C PRO A 163 -12.23 7.24 28.55
N SER A 164 -11.21 6.65 29.18
CA SER A 164 -9.82 7.11 29.07
C SER A 164 -9.20 6.88 27.69
N TRP A 165 -9.81 6.05 26.84
CA TRP A 165 -9.38 5.83 25.46
C TRP A 165 -9.77 6.99 24.53
N GLY A 166 -10.68 7.88 24.95
CA GLY A 166 -11.08 9.05 24.16
C GLY A 166 -12.12 8.72 23.10
N ARG A 167 -11.87 9.15 21.86
CA ARG A 167 -12.75 8.88 20.70
C ARG A 167 -12.27 7.66 19.92
N VAL A 168 -13.15 7.10 19.11
CA VAL A 168 -12.81 6.11 18.09
C VAL A 168 -12.13 6.81 16.92
N GLU A 169 -10.81 6.94 17.04
CA GLU A 169 -9.93 7.47 15.99
C GLU A 169 -9.61 6.37 14.98
N VAL A 170 -9.98 6.54 13.72
CA VAL A 170 -9.68 5.57 12.65
C VAL A 170 -8.51 6.08 11.81
N GLY A 171 -7.73 5.16 11.25
CA GLY A 171 -6.64 5.50 10.34
C GLY A 171 -6.68 4.62 9.11
N LEU A 172 -7.00 5.20 7.96
CA LEU A 172 -6.95 4.53 6.67
C LEU A 172 -5.82 5.14 5.83
N PRO A 173 -5.08 4.33 5.06
CA PRO A 173 -4.09 4.82 4.10
C PRO A 173 -4.78 5.67 3.02
N GLU A 174 -4.02 6.56 2.39
CA GLU A 174 -4.51 7.32 1.23
C GLU A 174 -4.58 6.39 0.02
N PRO A 175 -5.59 6.48 -0.85
CA PRO A 175 -5.77 5.54 -1.97
C PRO A 175 -4.95 5.93 -3.22
N ASP A 176 -3.77 6.52 -3.02
CA ASP A 176 -2.81 6.90 -4.07
C ASP A 176 -1.77 5.81 -4.38
N ASP A 177 -1.66 4.80 -3.50
CA ASP A 177 -0.87 3.57 -3.68
C ASP A 177 -1.71 2.28 -3.62
N GLY A 178 -1.10 1.15 -4.00
CA GLY A 178 -1.78 -0.13 -4.14
C GLY A 178 -2.44 -0.65 -2.85
N GLU A 179 -1.82 -0.39 -1.70
CA GLU A 179 -2.33 -0.78 -0.38
C GLU A 179 -3.49 0.11 0.07
N GLY A 180 -3.30 1.42 -0.10
CA GLY A 180 -4.28 2.47 0.09
C GLY A 180 -5.60 2.18 -0.59
N MET A 181 -5.50 1.97 -1.90
CA MET A 181 -6.65 1.74 -2.75
C MET A 181 -7.42 0.49 -2.35
N VAL A 182 -6.75 -0.64 -2.07
CA VAL A 182 -7.47 -1.86 -1.65
C VAL A 182 -8.17 -1.64 -0.32
N VAL A 183 -7.53 -0.97 0.64
CA VAL A 183 -8.08 -0.78 1.99
C VAL A 183 -9.32 0.11 1.96
N VAL A 184 -9.28 1.24 1.25
CA VAL A 184 -10.43 2.16 1.14
C VAL A 184 -11.60 1.50 0.40
N ASN A 185 -11.34 0.81 -0.72
CA ASN A 185 -12.40 0.14 -1.47
C ASN A 185 -13.01 -1.04 -0.70
N GLN A 186 -12.19 -1.76 0.08
CA GLN A 186 -12.67 -2.82 0.95
C GLN A 186 -13.54 -2.24 2.09
N ALA A 187 -13.20 -1.06 2.61
CA ALA A 187 -14.03 -0.40 3.60
C ALA A 187 -15.44 -0.12 3.04
N VAL A 188 -15.53 0.46 1.84
CA VAL A 188 -16.82 0.69 1.15
C VAL A 188 -17.56 -0.62 0.91
N ALA A 189 -16.86 -1.68 0.46
CA ALA A 189 -17.46 -2.99 0.27
C ALA A 189 -18.04 -3.58 1.57
N SER A 190 -17.44 -3.26 2.72
CA SER A 190 -17.97 -3.68 4.04
C SER A 190 -19.26 -2.96 4.37
N GLU A 191 -19.34 -1.64 4.13
CA GLU A 191 -20.56 -0.85 4.35
C GLU A 191 -21.70 -1.28 3.43
N VAL A 192 -21.41 -1.44 2.13
CA VAL A 192 -22.41 -1.92 1.17
C VAL A 192 -22.77 -3.39 1.41
N GLY A 193 -21.86 -4.17 2.01
CA GLY A 193 -22.02 -5.59 2.32
C GLY A 193 -21.72 -6.54 1.15
N THR A 194 -21.10 -6.05 0.08
CA THR A 194 -20.68 -6.84 -1.08
C THR A 194 -19.48 -6.22 -1.81
N ALA A 195 -18.64 -7.06 -2.40
CA ALA A 195 -17.51 -6.65 -3.24
C ALA A 195 -17.96 -6.23 -4.66
N GLU A 196 -19.19 -6.58 -5.06
CA GLU A 196 -19.75 -6.33 -6.39
C GLU A 196 -20.55 -5.01 -6.47
N PHE A 197 -20.24 -4.02 -5.62
CA PHE A 197 -20.93 -2.74 -5.62
C PHE A 197 -20.62 -1.91 -6.87
N ALA A 198 -21.54 -1.00 -7.20
CA ALA A 198 -21.49 -0.12 -8.36
C ALA A 198 -21.42 1.35 -7.94
N THR A 199 -21.10 2.24 -8.88
CA THR A 199 -20.97 3.68 -8.59
C THR A 199 -22.24 4.30 -8.03
N ASN A 200 -23.43 3.81 -8.44
CA ASN A 200 -24.71 4.31 -7.93
C ASN A 200 -25.00 3.90 -6.48
N ASP A 201 -24.23 2.98 -5.90
CA ASP A 201 -24.34 2.62 -4.47
C ASP A 201 -23.67 3.68 -3.60
N LEU A 202 -22.70 4.43 -4.15
CA LEU A 202 -22.09 5.59 -3.49
C LEU A 202 -23.08 6.76 -3.34
N ASP A 203 -24.11 6.81 -4.20
CA ASP A 203 -25.18 7.81 -4.13
C ASP A 203 -26.25 7.47 -3.06
N ASP A 204 -26.15 6.32 -2.38
CA ASP A 204 -27.06 5.99 -1.28
C ASP A 204 -26.75 6.93 -0.08
N PRO A 205 -27.73 7.68 0.46
CA PRO A 205 -27.48 8.65 1.52
C PRO A 205 -26.87 8.07 2.80
N ALA A 206 -27.08 6.78 3.08
CA ALA A 206 -26.45 6.12 4.22
C ALA A 206 -24.97 5.85 3.94
N VAL A 207 -24.63 5.36 2.75
CA VAL A 207 -23.25 5.11 2.32
C VAL A 207 -22.47 6.42 2.21
N GLU A 208 -23.05 7.45 1.58
CA GLU A 208 -22.45 8.79 1.46
C GLU A 208 -22.14 9.37 2.85
N SER A 209 -23.12 9.37 3.76
CA SER A 209 -22.94 9.90 5.11
C SER A 209 -21.91 9.10 5.93
N TRP A 210 -21.86 7.79 5.75
CA TRP A 210 -20.88 6.93 6.41
C TRP A 210 -19.47 7.17 5.86
N PHE A 211 -19.34 7.29 4.54
CA PHE A 211 -18.06 7.49 3.87
C PHE A 211 -17.46 8.85 4.21
N ASP A 212 -18.28 9.91 4.20
CA ASP A 212 -17.90 11.25 4.67
C ASP A 212 -17.36 11.22 6.10
N GLN A 213 -18.06 10.52 6.99
CA GLN A 213 -17.65 10.39 8.39
C GLN A 213 -16.33 9.63 8.50
N LEU A 214 -16.20 8.49 7.82
CA LEU A 214 -15.01 7.66 7.85
C LEU A 214 -13.78 8.41 7.30
N ALA A 215 -13.91 9.06 6.14
CA ALA A 215 -12.83 9.81 5.50
C ALA A 215 -12.43 11.05 6.30
N SER A 216 -13.40 11.79 6.86
CA SER A 216 -13.12 12.99 7.66
C SER A 216 -12.47 12.68 9.02
N GLU A 217 -12.85 11.58 9.67
CA GLU A 217 -12.25 11.11 10.92
C GLU A 217 -10.98 10.28 10.68
N SER A 218 -10.70 9.86 9.44
CA SER A 218 -9.46 9.17 9.09
C SER A 218 -8.26 10.10 9.30
N ASN A 219 -7.39 9.73 10.24
CA ASN A 219 -6.30 10.58 10.70
C ASN A 219 -5.05 10.47 9.81
N ALA A 220 -5.18 10.47 8.48
CA ALA A 220 -4.02 10.58 7.59
C ALA A 220 -3.54 12.04 7.56
N ASN A 221 -2.90 12.48 8.65
CA ASN A 221 -2.00 13.61 8.55
C ASN A 221 -0.83 13.15 7.69
N ALA A 222 -0.54 13.88 6.60
CA ALA A 222 0.56 13.71 5.63
C ALA A 222 1.95 13.74 6.29
N THR A 223 2.19 12.82 7.20
CA THR A 223 3.49 12.40 7.66
C THR A 223 3.93 11.28 6.73
N SER A 224 5.22 11.18 6.45
CA SER A 224 5.82 10.16 5.58
C SER A 224 5.74 8.73 6.17
N THR A 225 4.70 8.40 6.92
CA THR A 225 4.52 7.15 7.66
C THR A 225 3.07 6.71 7.53
N THR A 226 2.85 5.43 7.24
CA THR A 226 1.53 4.80 7.14
C THR A 226 0.72 4.91 8.44
N PRO A 227 -0.62 4.79 8.40
CA PRO A 227 -1.45 4.77 9.60
C PRO A 227 -1.06 3.68 10.60
N LEU A 228 -0.68 2.49 10.13
CA LEU A 228 -0.22 1.41 10.99
C LEU A 228 1.11 1.76 11.68
N ALA A 229 2.07 2.32 10.94
CA ALA A 229 3.32 2.80 11.53
C ALA A 229 3.09 3.89 12.60
N GLU A 230 2.15 4.82 12.35
CA GLU A 230 1.78 5.84 13.34
C GLU A 230 1.07 5.23 14.56
N PHE A 231 0.17 4.28 14.36
CA PHE A 231 -0.54 3.58 15.44
C PHE A 231 0.41 2.82 16.37
N LEU A 232 1.46 2.22 15.82
CA LEU A 232 2.50 1.55 16.60
C LEU A 232 3.40 2.54 17.34
N ARG A 233 3.74 3.68 16.70
CA ARG A 233 4.58 4.73 17.28
C ARG A 233 3.87 5.53 18.37
N ARG A 234 2.57 5.77 18.20
CA ARG A 234 1.73 6.59 19.08
C ARG A 234 0.48 5.82 19.50
N PRO A 235 0.57 4.99 20.55
CA PRO A 235 -0.51 4.08 20.95
C PRO A 235 -1.91 4.67 21.17
N ASN A 236 -1.98 5.99 21.42
CA ASN A 236 -3.21 6.72 21.72
C ASN A 236 -3.66 7.67 20.58
N SER A 237 -2.95 7.73 19.45
CA SER A 237 -3.38 8.57 18.31
C SER A 237 -4.46 7.93 17.47
N LEU A 238 -4.47 6.60 17.40
CA LEU A 238 -5.40 5.82 16.59
C LEU A 238 -6.00 4.69 17.44
N SER A 239 -7.23 4.33 17.11
CA SER A 239 -8.00 3.25 17.73
C SER A 239 -7.98 1.98 16.92
N VAL A 240 -8.21 2.13 15.63
CA VAL A 240 -8.29 1.07 14.63
C VAL A 240 -7.65 1.59 13.35
N VAL A 241 -6.87 0.75 12.66
CA VAL A 241 -6.23 1.13 11.40
C VAL A 241 -6.49 0.11 10.31
N GLY A 242 -6.62 0.60 9.09
CA GLY A 242 -6.56 -0.19 7.87
C GLY A 242 -5.12 -0.33 7.41
N ALA A 243 -4.80 -1.52 6.95
CA ALA A 243 -3.50 -1.90 6.41
C ALA A 243 -3.70 -3.06 5.45
N THR A 244 -2.64 -3.49 4.79
CA THR A 244 -2.58 -4.83 4.19
C THR A 244 -1.97 -5.82 5.16
N GLU A 245 -2.17 -7.12 4.92
CA GLU A 245 -1.54 -8.16 5.73
C GLU A 245 -0.01 -8.14 5.61
N SER A 246 0.52 -7.87 4.42
CA SER A 246 1.96 -7.71 4.16
C SER A 246 2.56 -6.60 5.02
N GLU A 247 1.92 -5.43 5.06
CA GLU A 247 2.33 -4.33 5.93
C GLU A 247 2.26 -4.74 7.41
N ALA A 248 1.16 -5.40 7.81
CA ALA A 248 1.00 -5.88 9.18
C ALA A 248 2.10 -6.87 9.59
N VAL A 249 2.46 -7.82 8.72
CA VAL A 249 3.57 -8.76 8.96
C VAL A 249 4.87 -7.99 9.20
N LEU A 250 5.20 -7.05 8.30
CA LEU A 250 6.45 -6.29 8.35
C LEU A 250 6.57 -5.40 9.59
N LEU A 251 5.49 -4.72 9.98
CA LEU A 251 5.53 -3.73 11.05
C LEU A 251 5.28 -4.33 12.44
N LEU A 252 4.60 -5.48 12.53
CA LEU A 252 4.32 -6.15 13.79
C LEU A 252 5.43 -7.10 14.23
N ASP A 253 6.24 -7.62 13.30
CA ASP A 253 7.38 -8.45 13.66
C ASP A 253 8.36 -7.67 14.58
N GLY A 254 8.65 -8.26 15.74
CA GLY A 254 9.46 -7.63 16.78
C GLY A 254 8.84 -6.40 17.47
N ALA A 255 7.60 -5.99 17.14
CA ALA A 255 6.96 -4.84 17.77
C ALA A 255 6.58 -5.14 19.22
N ALA A 256 6.98 -4.26 20.15
CA ALA A 256 6.72 -4.45 21.58
C ALA A 256 5.22 -4.54 21.95
N ALA A 257 4.35 -3.98 21.10
CA ALA A 257 2.90 -4.00 21.29
C ALA A 257 2.19 -5.16 20.58
N ALA A 258 2.88 -5.97 19.76
CA ALA A 258 2.26 -6.97 18.88
C ALA A 258 1.28 -7.89 19.63
N SER A 259 1.67 -8.38 20.82
CA SER A 259 0.83 -9.28 21.64
C SER A 259 -0.45 -8.66 22.22
N SER A 260 -0.65 -7.35 22.04
CA SER A 260 -1.87 -6.64 22.42
C SER A 260 -2.75 -6.27 21.22
N LEU A 261 -2.34 -6.68 20.02
CA LEU A 261 -2.98 -6.37 18.76
C LEU A 261 -3.62 -7.62 18.17
N THR A 262 -4.71 -7.39 17.46
CA THR A 262 -5.39 -8.39 16.65
C THR A 262 -5.49 -7.85 15.23
N VAL A 263 -5.23 -8.73 14.26
CA VAL A 263 -5.33 -8.46 12.82
C VAL A 263 -6.47 -9.30 12.27
N LEU A 264 -7.47 -8.64 11.70
CA LEU A 264 -8.68 -9.24 11.18
C LEU A 264 -8.79 -8.98 9.68
N ALA A 265 -9.22 -9.97 8.91
CA ALA A 265 -9.67 -9.74 7.54
C ALA A 265 -11.17 -9.41 7.56
N PRO A 266 -11.59 -8.18 7.24
CA PRO A 266 -12.99 -7.81 7.14
C PRO A 266 -13.71 -8.55 6.00
N SER A 267 -15.04 -8.64 6.09
CA SER A 267 -15.91 -9.24 5.07
C SER A 267 -16.68 -8.15 4.33
N PRO A 268 -16.75 -8.19 2.99
CA PRO A 268 -16.03 -9.11 2.10
C PRO A 268 -14.53 -8.83 2.08
N VAL A 269 -13.74 -9.86 1.79
CA VAL A 269 -12.27 -9.77 1.69
C VAL A 269 -11.92 -9.18 0.33
N ALA A 270 -11.03 -8.19 0.33
CA ALA A 270 -10.34 -7.71 -0.87
C ALA A 270 -8.83 -7.86 -0.70
N THR A 271 -8.11 -8.01 -1.81
CA THR A 271 -6.67 -8.23 -1.85
C THR A 271 -5.98 -7.26 -2.80
N ALA A 272 -4.83 -6.76 -2.38
CA ALA A 272 -3.86 -6.15 -3.28
C ALA A 272 -3.15 -7.29 -4.03
N ASP A 273 -3.33 -7.33 -5.35
CA ASP A 273 -2.79 -8.38 -6.22
C ASP A 273 -1.54 -7.87 -6.91
N VAL A 274 -0.38 -8.43 -6.58
CA VAL A 274 0.90 -8.03 -7.17
C VAL A 274 1.02 -8.54 -8.60
N ARG A 275 1.29 -7.63 -9.53
CA ARG A 275 1.57 -7.95 -10.93
C ARG A 275 2.77 -7.18 -11.44
N LEU A 276 3.42 -7.76 -12.44
CA LEU A 276 4.43 -7.09 -13.23
C LEU A 276 3.80 -6.59 -14.53
N PHE A 277 3.98 -5.31 -14.82
CA PHE A 277 3.59 -4.66 -16.06
C PHE A 277 4.84 -4.29 -16.87
N ALA A 278 4.77 -4.38 -18.19
CA ALA A 278 5.85 -3.97 -19.08
C ALA A 278 5.29 -3.34 -20.36
N GLY A 279 6.15 -2.64 -21.11
CA GLY A 279 5.76 -2.02 -22.38
C GLY A 279 5.42 -3.00 -23.52
N SER A 280 5.83 -4.27 -23.43
CA SER A 280 5.55 -5.30 -24.44
C SER A 280 5.59 -6.71 -23.84
N ASP A 281 4.97 -7.68 -24.52
CA ASP A 281 4.98 -9.10 -24.10
C ASP A 281 6.39 -9.69 -24.07
N GLU A 282 7.25 -9.30 -25.02
CA GLU A 282 8.65 -9.75 -25.07
C GLU A 282 9.43 -9.23 -23.87
N ALA A 283 9.26 -7.95 -23.53
CA ALA A 283 9.86 -7.36 -22.34
C ALA A 283 9.32 -8.03 -21.06
N LEU A 284 8.01 -8.24 -20.97
CA LEU A 284 7.38 -8.90 -19.83
C LEU A 284 7.99 -10.29 -19.59
N GLY A 285 8.07 -11.13 -20.62
CA GLY A 285 8.64 -12.47 -20.51
C GLY A 285 10.13 -12.46 -20.14
N SER A 286 10.91 -11.53 -20.70
CA SER A 286 12.33 -11.39 -20.36
C SER A 286 12.53 -10.97 -18.91
N VAL A 287 11.73 -10.03 -18.42
CA VAL A 287 11.87 -9.49 -17.06
C VAL A 287 11.39 -10.51 -16.04
N LEU A 288 10.28 -11.21 -16.30
CA LEU A 288 9.83 -12.31 -15.42
C LEU A 288 10.92 -13.37 -15.26
N SER A 289 11.58 -13.79 -16.35
CA SER A 289 12.69 -14.74 -16.24
C SER A 289 13.83 -14.22 -15.36
N VAL A 290 14.15 -12.92 -15.45
CA VAL A 290 15.18 -12.29 -14.61
C VAL A 290 14.77 -12.25 -13.13
N LEU A 291 13.49 -11.98 -12.85
CA LEU A 291 12.93 -11.93 -11.49
C LEU A 291 12.71 -13.33 -10.89
N GLU A 292 12.41 -14.35 -11.69
CA GLU A 292 12.31 -15.74 -11.25
C GLU A 292 13.69 -16.29 -10.89
N ASP A 293 14.68 -16.04 -11.73
CA ASP A 293 16.09 -16.32 -11.42
C ASP A 293 16.56 -15.55 -10.17
N ALA A 294 15.82 -14.49 -9.79
CA ALA A 294 16.00 -13.67 -8.60
C ALA A 294 15.34 -14.13 -7.34
N ASP A 295 14.64 -15.26 -7.38
CA ASP A 295 13.81 -15.69 -6.26
C ASP A 295 12.83 -14.58 -5.81
N LEU A 296 12.16 -13.92 -6.77
CA LEU A 296 11.06 -12.98 -6.50
C LEU A 296 10.04 -13.59 -5.52
N THR A 297 9.75 -14.88 -5.63
CA THR A 297 8.91 -15.61 -4.68
C THR A 297 9.46 -15.56 -3.25
N GLY A 298 10.75 -15.84 -3.06
CA GLY A 298 11.41 -15.71 -1.76
C GLY A 298 11.36 -14.29 -1.21
N ALA A 299 11.66 -13.29 -2.05
CA ALA A 299 11.63 -11.88 -1.67
C ALA A 299 10.23 -11.42 -1.24
N LEU A 300 9.17 -11.80 -1.97
CA LEU A 300 7.78 -11.48 -1.63
C LEU A 300 7.34 -12.18 -0.33
N LEU A 301 7.69 -13.45 -0.13
CA LEU A 301 7.38 -14.17 1.10
C LEU A 301 8.08 -13.56 2.32
N ALA A 302 9.34 -13.14 2.16
CA ALA A 302 10.12 -12.51 3.22
C ALA A 302 9.54 -11.15 3.63
N THR A 303 8.77 -10.50 2.76
CA THR A 303 8.13 -9.20 3.03
C THR A 303 6.63 -9.31 3.30
N GLY A 304 6.15 -10.49 3.69
CA GLY A 304 4.80 -10.67 4.21
C GLY A 304 3.73 -10.97 3.16
N TRP A 305 4.08 -11.06 1.87
CA TRP A 305 3.11 -11.35 0.82
C TRP A 305 2.77 -12.83 0.74
N ARG A 306 1.52 -13.13 0.41
CA ARG A 306 1.07 -14.50 0.10
C ARG A 306 1.39 -14.83 -1.34
N VAL A 307 2.14 -15.90 -1.60
CA VAL A 307 2.54 -16.28 -2.96
C VAL A 307 1.78 -17.54 -3.42
N PRO A 308 1.31 -17.64 -4.68
CA PRO A 308 0.66 -18.84 -5.18
C PRO A 308 1.49 -20.11 -4.97
N ASP A 309 0.83 -21.22 -4.58
CA ASP A 309 1.50 -22.50 -4.28
C ASP A 309 1.44 -23.54 -5.43
N GLY A 310 0.69 -23.22 -6.49
CA GLY A 310 0.48 -24.10 -7.65
C GLY A 310 -0.71 -25.07 -7.54
N ASP A 311 -1.30 -25.24 -6.36
CA ASP A 311 -2.47 -26.11 -6.09
C ASP A 311 -3.76 -25.30 -5.89
N GLY A 312 -3.75 -24.01 -6.28
CA GLY A 312 -4.85 -23.07 -6.07
C GLY A 312 -4.89 -22.46 -4.67
N GLY A 313 -3.87 -22.72 -3.85
CA GLY A 313 -3.66 -22.11 -2.54
C GLY A 313 -2.57 -21.03 -2.56
N TYR A 314 -2.25 -20.56 -1.36
CA TYR A 314 -1.21 -19.57 -1.15
C TYR A 314 -0.29 -20.00 -0.01
N ARG A 315 1.02 -19.85 -0.25
CA ARG A 315 2.03 -19.93 0.78
C ARG A 315 2.01 -18.66 1.61
N LEU A 316 1.91 -18.83 2.92
CA LEU A 316 2.06 -17.75 3.89
C LEU A 316 3.55 -17.48 4.18
N PRO A 317 3.89 -16.28 4.67
CA PRO A 317 5.22 -15.98 5.20
C PRO A 317 5.64 -17.02 6.25
N SER A 318 6.88 -17.52 6.18
CA SER A 318 7.38 -18.60 7.05
C SER A 318 7.35 -18.28 8.54
N ASP A 319 7.32 -17.00 8.88
CA ASP A 319 7.42 -16.46 10.24
C ASP A 319 6.07 -15.93 10.75
N ALA A 320 4.96 -16.27 10.07
CA ALA A 320 3.59 -15.94 10.47
C ALA A 320 3.29 -16.23 11.95
N ASP A 321 3.73 -17.40 12.44
CA ASP A 321 3.53 -17.83 13.83
C ASP A 321 4.37 -17.04 14.86
N SER A 322 5.39 -16.29 14.41
CA SER A 322 6.31 -15.53 15.29
C SER A 322 6.02 -14.04 15.41
N ILE A 323 5.09 -13.48 14.62
CA ILE A 323 4.72 -12.06 14.61
C ILE A 323 4.20 -11.59 15.99
N GLY A 324 3.71 -12.53 16.81
CA GLY A 324 3.34 -12.27 18.21
C GLY A 324 2.00 -11.55 18.38
N ALA A 325 1.37 -11.09 17.30
CA ALA A 325 -0.01 -10.61 17.26
C ALA A 325 -1.00 -11.76 16.97
N ASP A 326 -2.29 -11.54 17.28
CA ASP A 326 -3.38 -12.45 16.91
C ASP A 326 -3.75 -12.25 15.43
N MET A 327 -3.04 -12.95 14.55
CA MET A 327 -3.16 -12.86 13.08
C MET A 327 -4.31 -13.71 12.52
N ARG A 328 -5.55 -13.40 12.91
CA ARG A 328 -6.74 -14.14 12.41
C ARG A 328 -6.94 -14.00 10.91
N SER A 329 -6.34 -13.00 10.28
CA SER A 329 -6.34 -12.84 8.83
C SER A 329 -5.74 -14.06 8.10
N PHE A 330 -4.79 -14.78 8.71
CA PHE A 330 -4.19 -15.99 8.10
C PHE A 330 -5.16 -17.15 7.95
N ASP A 331 -6.21 -17.22 8.77
CA ASP A 331 -7.25 -18.25 8.67
C ASP A 331 -8.26 -17.95 7.53
N THR A 332 -8.18 -16.76 6.93
CA THR A 332 -9.10 -16.31 5.89
C THR A 332 -8.68 -16.80 4.52
N ALA A 333 -9.59 -17.53 3.87
CA ALA A 333 -9.47 -17.89 2.47
C ALA A 333 -9.55 -16.63 1.59
N LEU A 334 -8.63 -16.52 0.62
CA LEU A 334 -8.66 -15.42 -0.33
C LEU A 334 -9.76 -15.65 -1.40
N PRO A 335 -10.40 -14.58 -1.91
CA PRO A 335 -11.27 -14.67 -3.07
C PRO A 335 -10.52 -15.15 -4.33
N GLU A 336 -11.26 -15.69 -5.31
CA GLU A 336 -10.67 -16.11 -6.59
C GLU A 336 -10.08 -14.90 -7.36
N SER A 337 -10.79 -13.77 -7.38
CA SER A 337 -10.32 -12.47 -7.87
C SER A 337 -9.81 -11.60 -6.72
N SER A 338 -9.48 -10.33 -6.98
CA SER A 338 -9.03 -9.37 -5.96
C SER A 338 -10.10 -9.01 -4.93
N GLY A 339 -11.36 -9.40 -5.10
CA GLY A 339 -12.46 -8.94 -4.24
C GLY A 339 -12.72 -7.43 -4.31
N LEU A 340 -12.17 -6.74 -5.32
CA LEU A 340 -12.47 -5.35 -5.64
C LEU A 340 -13.56 -5.25 -6.72
N PRO A 341 -14.35 -4.16 -6.74
CA PRO A 341 -15.33 -3.94 -7.79
C PRO A 341 -14.66 -3.63 -9.13
N ALA A 342 -15.46 -3.38 -10.17
CA ALA A 342 -14.93 -3.03 -11.48
C ALA A 342 -14.03 -1.78 -11.41
N PRO A 343 -12.99 -1.67 -12.27
CA PRO A 343 -12.02 -0.56 -12.24
C PRO A 343 -12.61 0.85 -12.19
N GLY A 344 -13.73 1.08 -12.89
CA GLY A 344 -14.42 2.39 -12.86
C GLY A 344 -15.09 2.72 -11.51
N VAL A 345 -15.49 1.70 -10.75
CA VAL A 345 -16.01 1.86 -9.38
C VAL A 345 -14.86 2.17 -8.42
N VAL A 346 -13.74 1.46 -8.54
CA VAL A 346 -12.52 1.73 -7.76
C VAL A 346 -12.06 3.18 -7.96
N SER A 347 -11.98 3.63 -9.21
CA SER A 347 -11.61 5.02 -9.52
C SER A 347 -12.61 6.04 -8.97
N ALA A 348 -13.92 5.73 -8.97
CA ALA A 348 -14.93 6.61 -8.40
C ALA A 348 -14.80 6.74 -6.87
N VAL A 349 -14.56 5.64 -6.16
CA VAL A 349 -14.31 5.66 -4.71
C VAL A 349 -13.09 6.51 -4.37
N ASN A 350 -11.98 6.33 -5.10
CA ASN A 350 -10.76 7.10 -4.87
C ASN A 350 -10.98 8.60 -5.12
N THR A 351 -11.70 8.94 -6.19
CA THR A 351 -12.06 10.35 -6.50
C THR A 351 -12.89 10.97 -5.38
N GLU A 352 -13.85 10.23 -4.83
CA GLU A 352 -14.68 10.74 -3.75
C GLU A 352 -13.90 10.90 -2.45
N TRP A 353 -13.00 9.97 -2.14
CA TRP A 353 -12.07 10.10 -1.02
C TRP A 353 -11.24 11.38 -1.12
N GLU A 354 -10.65 11.65 -2.29
CA GLU A 354 -9.88 12.86 -2.56
C GLU A 354 -10.72 14.15 -2.45
N ASN A 355 -12.01 14.11 -2.78
CA ASN A 355 -12.89 15.29 -2.66
C ASN A 355 -13.18 15.68 -1.21
N ILE A 356 -13.12 14.73 -0.28
CA ILE A 356 -13.40 14.94 1.14
C ILE A 356 -12.18 15.48 1.90
N ARG A 357 -10.96 15.15 1.45
CA ARG A 357 -9.68 15.37 2.16
C ARG A 357 -8.96 16.66 1.72
#